data_AF-A0A5C5UWL6-F1
#
_entry.id   AF-A0A5C5UWL6-F1
#
_cell.length_a   1.000
_cell.length_b   1.000
_cell.length_c   1.000
_cell.angle_alpha   90.00
_cell.angle_beta   90.00
_cell.angle_gamma   90.00
#
_symmetry.space_group_name_H-M   'P 1'
#
loop_
_entity.id
_entity.type
_entity.pdbx_description
1 polymer ?
#
loop_
_entity_poly.entity_id
_entity_poly.type
_entity_poly.pdbx_seq_one_letter_code
_entity_poly.pdbx_strand_id
1 'polypeptide(L)'
;MRWLVLLLLLGSVSPAFAQDGDAPKAEEKPAAAEASKKPPAEKAAPQASPKAEVETPAELAADDTPSPVDGEPQPLEKKYTRYDALAASLTIFVLAIFIGFELITKVPPTLHTPLMSGSNAISGISIVGALIAASAGDAPLAAIVGLVAVILATVNVVGGYLVTHRMLEMFKPKR
;
A
#
# COMPACT_ATOMS: atom_id res chain seq x y z
N MET A 1 -13.59 -18.42 5.76
CA MET A 1 -13.33 -19.86 5.46
C MET A 1 -13.50 -20.24 3.99
N ARG A 2 -14.46 -19.68 3.23
CA ARG A 2 -14.63 -20.02 1.79
C ARG A 2 -13.48 -19.59 0.86
N TRP A 3 -12.74 -18.52 1.17
CA TRP A 3 -11.57 -18.09 0.39
C TRP A 3 -10.36 -19.02 0.53
N LEU A 4 -10.21 -19.69 1.67
CA LEU A 4 -9.14 -20.68 1.91
C LEU A 4 -9.37 -21.97 1.09
N VAL A 5 -10.66 -22.32 0.87
CA VAL A 5 -11.08 -23.48 0.08
C VAL A 5 -10.92 -23.23 -1.43
N LEU A 6 -11.10 -22.00 -1.89
CA LEU A 6 -10.89 -21.62 -3.30
C LEU A 6 -9.40 -21.66 -3.69
N LEU A 7 -8.51 -21.32 -2.75
CA LEU A 7 -7.05 -21.39 -2.93
C LEU A 7 -6.53 -22.84 -2.95
N LEU A 8 -7.21 -23.74 -2.25
CA LEU A 8 -6.94 -25.20 -2.27
C LEU A 8 -7.47 -25.91 -3.53
N LEU A 9 -8.48 -25.34 -4.21
CA LEU A 9 -9.10 -25.95 -5.40
C LEU A 9 -8.39 -25.64 -6.73
N LEU A 10 -7.59 -24.57 -6.80
CA LEU A 10 -6.81 -24.24 -8.02
C LEU A 10 -5.41 -24.88 -8.07
N GLY A 11 -5.02 -25.65 -7.05
CA GLY A 11 -3.64 -26.16 -6.89
C GLY A 11 -3.34 -27.55 -7.48
N SER A 12 -4.23 -28.17 -8.27
CA SER A 12 -4.06 -29.57 -8.70
C SER A 12 -3.70 -29.71 -10.18
N VAL A 13 -2.47 -29.32 -10.53
CA VAL A 13 -1.80 -29.88 -11.71
C VAL A 13 -0.56 -30.62 -11.23
N SER A 14 -0.65 -31.95 -11.29
CA SER A 14 0.53 -32.81 -11.42
C SER A 14 0.17 -34.03 -12.28
N PRO A 15 1.15 -34.58 -13.01
CA PRO A 15 0.93 -35.17 -14.32
C PRO A 15 0.82 -36.69 -14.25
N ALA A 16 -0.03 -37.28 -15.08
CA ALA A 16 -0.11 -38.71 -15.25
C ALA A 16 -0.53 -39.03 -16.69
N PHE A 17 0.41 -39.44 -17.53
CA PHE A 17 0.17 -40.34 -18.66
C PHE A 17 1.50 -40.94 -19.14
N ALA A 18 1.70 -42.24 -18.90
CA ALA A 18 2.64 -43.08 -19.65
C ALA A 18 2.29 -44.57 -19.47
N GLN A 19 1.77 -45.20 -20.55
CA GLN A 19 1.95 -46.58 -21.04
C GLN A 19 1.19 -46.62 -22.40
N ASP A 20 1.67 -47.09 -23.54
CA ASP A 20 2.78 -47.98 -23.88
C ASP A 20 3.29 -47.67 -25.32
N GLY A 21 4.59 -47.88 -25.54
CA GLY A 21 5.12 -48.55 -26.74
C GLY A 21 5.29 -47.77 -28.04
N ASP A 22 6.25 -46.85 -28.10
CA ASP A 22 7.28 -46.80 -29.17
C ASP A 22 8.30 -45.71 -28.83
N ALA A 23 9.59 -46.05 -28.77
CA ALA A 23 10.68 -45.09 -28.63
C ALA A 23 11.81 -45.55 -29.56
N PRO A 24 12.51 -44.65 -30.28
CA PRO A 24 13.39 -43.74 -29.56
C PRO A 24 13.54 -42.34 -30.18
N LYS A 25 13.37 -41.29 -29.35
CA LYS A 25 14.35 -40.19 -29.28
C LYS A 25 14.06 -39.26 -28.09
N ALA A 26 14.94 -39.40 -27.09
CA ALA A 26 15.35 -38.41 -26.09
C ALA A 26 14.30 -37.35 -25.70
N GLU A 27 13.27 -37.80 -24.99
CA GLU A 27 12.63 -36.98 -23.97
C GLU A 27 13.44 -37.04 -22.68
N GLU A 28 13.59 -35.85 -22.12
CA GLU A 28 14.26 -35.48 -20.88
C GLU A 28 13.70 -36.30 -19.71
N LYS A 29 14.56 -37.07 -19.03
CA LYS A 29 14.23 -37.76 -17.77
C LYS A 29 15.13 -37.26 -16.63
N PRO A 30 14.56 -37.02 -15.44
CA PRO A 30 15.21 -36.36 -14.32
C PRO A 30 15.84 -37.36 -13.33
N ALA A 31 16.78 -36.87 -12.50
CA ALA A 31 16.75 -36.96 -11.03
C ALA A 31 18.13 -36.61 -10.42
N ALA A 32 18.07 -35.63 -9.52
CA ALA A 32 18.79 -35.54 -8.25
C ALA A 32 20.33 -35.73 -8.19
N ALA A 33 21.02 -34.62 -7.90
CA ALA A 33 21.91 -34.51 -6.72
C ALA A 33 22.32 -33.04 -6.49
N GLU A 34 21.55 -32.39 -5.62
CA GLU A 34 22.00 -31.54 -4.50
C GLU A 34 23.44 -30.99 -4.48
N ALA A 35 23.59 -29.66 -4.60
CA ALA A 35 24.61 -28.88 -3.90
C ALA A 35 24.26 -27.37 -3.91
N SER A 36 23.63 -26.95 -2.82
CA SER A 36 23.66 -25.63 -2.17
C SER A 36 24.42 -24.46 -2.83
N LYS A 37 23.67 -23.39 -3.19
CA LYS A 37 24.08 -22.00 -2.98
C LYS A 37 22.89 -21.03 -2.99
N LYS A 38 22.47 -20.60 -1.79
CA LYS A 38 21.65 -19.40 -1.51
C LYS A 38 22.45 -18.14 -1.90
N PRO A 39 21.89 -17.03 -2.45
CA PRO A 39 21.36 -15.91 -1.62
C PRO A 39 20.31 -15.01 -2.37
N PRO A 40 19.94 -13.79 -1.93
CA PRO A 40 18.99 -13.54 -0.84
C PRO A 40 17.86 -12.53 -1.18
N ALA A 41 16.80 -12.63 -0.37
CA ALA A 41 15.86 -11.60 0.10
C ALA A 41 15.88 -10.20 -0.54
N GLU A 42 14.73 -9.90 -1.13
CA GLU A 42 14.18 -8.60 -1.49
C GLU A 42 14.21 -7.60 -0.33
N LYS A 43 14.87 -6.46 -0.57
CA LYS A 43 15.02 -5.37 0.39
C LYS A 43 13.94 -4.34 0.13
N ALA A 44 12.89 -4.39 0.95
CA ALA A 44 11.85 -3.37 1.02
C ALA A 44 12.46 -2.01 1.40
N ALA A 45 12.29 -1.03 0.52
CA ALA A 45 12.62 0.36 0.77
C ALA A 45 11.46 1.02 1.55
N PRO A 46 11.72 1.70 2.68
CA PRO A 46 10.72 2.53 3.33
C PRO A 46 10.81 3.97 2.84
N GLN A 47 9.75 4.44 2.18
CA GLN A 47 9.37 5.85 1.99
C GLN A 47 7.82 5.90 2.13
N ALA A 48 7.15 6.94 2.59
CA ALA A 48 7.49 8.35 2.67
C ALA A 48 6.63 9.07 3.74
N SER A 49 7.09 10.28 4.08
CA SER A 49 6.41 11.33 4.86
C SER A 49 5.17 11.92 4.13
N PRO A 50 4.32 12.68 4.84
CA PRO A 50 3.42 13.66 4.24
C PRO A 50 4.00 15.09 4.28
N LYS A 51 3.75 15.91 3.25
CA LYS A 51 3.99 17.36 3.26
C LYS A 51 2.96 18.11 2.39
N ALA A 52 2.33 19.13 2.97
CA ALA A 52 1.72 20.33 2.38
C ALA A 52 1.41 21.25 3.60
N GLU A 53 1.75 22.53 3.71
CA GLU A 53 1.88 23.59 2.71
C GLU A 53 2.66 24.79 3.31
N VAL A 54 3.10 25.70 2.42
CA VAL A 54 3.44 27.13 2.60
C VAL A 54 4.95 27.51 2.54
N GLU A 55 5.23 28.39 1.57
CA GLU A 55 6.43 29.16 1.19
C GLU A 55 7.47 28.51 0.26
N THR A 56 7.37 28.88 -1.02
CA THR A 56 8.54 29.07 -1.89
C THR A 56 9.32 30.29 -1.40
N PRO A 57 10.63 30.14 -1.15
CA PRO A 57 11.61 31.03 -1.78
C PRO A 57 12.53 30.17 -2.64
N ALA A 58 12.61 30.46 -3.95
CA ALA A 58 13.66 31.32 -4.47
C ALA A 58 15.06 30.77 -4.12
N GLU A 59 15.59 30.06 -5.10
CA GLU A 59 17.00 29.84 -5.41
C GLU A 59 18.05 30.61 -4.57
N LEU A 60 19.05 29.86 -4.10
CA LEU A 60 20.44 30.27 -3.93
C LEU A 60 20.70 31.51 -3.05
N ALA A 61 21.13 31.28 -1.82
CA ALA A 61 22.17 32.11 -1.22
C ALA A 61 22.95 31.29 -0.21
N ALA A 62 24.26 31.51 -0.23
CA ALA A 62 25.21 31.06 0.76
C ALA A 62 24.65 31.07 2.19
N ASP A 63 25.07 30.08 2.97
CA ASP A 63 25.12 30.14 4.42
C ASP A 63 25.91 31.39 4.86
N ASP A 64 25.21 32.53 4.89
CA ASP A 64 25.68 33.82 5.36
C ASP A 64 24.60 34.39 6.29
N THR A 65 24.36 33.67 7.38
CA THR A 65 23.67 34.21 8.55
C THR A 65 24.70 34.63 9.59
N PRO A 66 24.64 35.88 10.09
CA PRO A 66 25.66 36.44 10.97
C PRO A 66 25.73 35.65 12.27
N SER A 67 26.96 35.37 12.72
CA SER A 67 27.21 34.77 14.02
C SER A 67 26.51 35.58 15.14
N PRO A 68 25.78 34.94 16.06
CA PRO A 68 25.03 35.67 17.08
C PRO A 68 25.91 36.49 18.02
N VAL A 69 25.53 37.75 18.19
CA VAL A 69 26.02 38.68 19.21
C VAL A 69 25.33 38.36 20.54
N ASP A 70 26.14 38.10 21.54
CA ASP A 70 25.91 38.22 23.00
C ASP A 70 24.47 38.23 23.55
N GLY A 71 24.08 37.15 24.23
CA GLY A 71 23.31 37.23 25.49
C GLY A 71 21.80 36.93 25.49
N GLU A 72 21.11 36.86 24.36
CA GLU A 72 19.69 36.51 24.35
C GLU A 72 19.49 34.98 24.44
N PRO A 73 18.67 34.46 25.38
CA PRO A 73 18.32 33.04 25.40
C PRO A 73 17.44 32.73 24.19
N GLN A 74 18.07 32.18 23.16
CA GLN A 74 17.37 31.69 21.96
C GLN A 74 16.24 30.75 22.39
N PRO A 75 15.00 30.93 21.91
CA PRO A 75 13.94 29.94 22.09
C PRO A 75 14.52 28.60 21.65
N LEU A 76 14.44 27.59 22.51
CA LEU A 76 14.99 26.26 22.24
C LEU A 76 14.33 25.73 20.96
N GLU A 77 15.00 25.95 19.83
CA GLU A 77 14.56 25.51 18.51
C GLU A 77 14.47 23.99 18.60
N LYS A 78 13.25 23.50 18.78
CA LYS A 78 13.02 22.10 19.04
C LYS A 78 13.22 21.37 17.73
N LYS A 79 14.46 20.91 17.52
CA LYS A 79 14.84 20.21 16.31
C LYS A 79 14.21 18.82 16.34
N TYR A 80 13.03 18.69 15.75
CA TYR A 80 12.38 17.40 15.56
C TYR A 80 13.29 16.54 14.67
N THR A 81 13.87 15.52 15.26
CA THR A 81 14.70 14.57 14.55
C THR A 81 13.84 13.60 13.74
N ARG A 82 14.44 12.90 12.77
CA ARG A 82 13.74 11.80 12.07
C ARG A 82 13.17 10.76 13.06
N TYR A 83 13.81 10.55 14.21
CA TYR A 83 13.32 9.65 15.25
C TYR A 83 12.02 10.16 15.87
N ASP A 84 11.86 11.46 16.08
CA ASP A 84 10.62 12.04 16.63
C ASP A 84 9.45 11.86 15.66
N ALA A 85 9.68 12.08 14.36
CA ALA A 85 8.67 11.86 13.32
C ALA A 85 8.29 10.37 13.20
N LEU A 86 9.28 9.46 13.24
CA LEU A 86 9.03 8.02 13.24
C LEU A 86 8.28 7.58 14.50
N ALA A 87 8.68 8.05 15.68
CA ALA A 87 8.00 7.79 16.95
C ALA A 87 6.54 8.25 16.89
N ALA A 88 6.29 9.49 16.43
CA ALA A 88 4.93 10.02 16.27
C ALA A 88 4.11 9.18 15.28
N SER A 89 4.67 8.83 14.11
CA SER A 89 3.96 8.01 13.12
C SER A 89 3.62 6.61 13.64
N LEU A 90 4.51 5.98 14.41
CA LEU A 90 4.27 4.70 15.08
C LEU A 90 3.20 4.82 16.16
N THR A 91 3.22 5.88 16.97
CA THR A 91 2.17 6.13 17.96
C THR A 91 0.81 6.28 17.28
N ILE A 92 0.71 7.08 16.22
CA ILE A 92 -0.52 7.24 15.45
C ILE A 92 -0.96 5.91 14.85
N PHE A 93 -0.04 5.14 14.28
CA PHE A 93 -0.32 3.83 13.68
C PHE A 93 -0.90 2.84 14.70
N VAL A 94 -0.27 2.70 15.87
CA VAL A 94 -0.74 1.79 16.92
C VAL A 94 -2.10 2.25 17.46
N LEU A 95 -2.28 3.53 17.74
CA LEU A 95 -3.57 4.07 18.18
C LEU A 95 -4.67 3.87 17.13
N ALA A 96 -4.36 4.06 15.85
CA ALA A 96 -5.30 3.82 14.76
C ALA A 96 -5.72 2.35 14.67
N ILE A 97 -4.82 1.39 14.93
CA ILE A 97 -5.17 -0.04 15.01
C ILE A 97 -6.14 -0.30 16.17
N PHE A 98 -5.86 0.22 17.36
CA PHE A 98 -6.76 0.05 18.51
C PHE A 98 -8.15 0.62 18.22
N ILE A 99 -8.21 1.82 17.66
CA ILE A 99 -9.48 2.45 17.26
C ILE A 99 -10.18 1.61 16.18
N GLY A 100 -9.45 1.16 15.15
CA GLY A 100 -10.00 0.34 14.08
C GLY A 100 -10.60 -0.98 14.59
N PHE A 101 -9.92 -1.66 15.51
CA PHE A 101 -10.43 -2.86 16.16
C PHE A 101 -11.72 -2.57 16.93
N GLU A 102 -11.71 -1.54 17.76
CA GLU A 102 -12.85 -1.17 18.62
C GLU A 102 -14.08 -0.70 17.84
N LEU A 103 -13.88 -0.14 16.64
CA LEU A 103 -14.96 0.23 15.71
C LEU A 103 -15.57 -0.99 15.02
N ILE A 104 -14.74 -1.92 14.54
CA ILE A 104 -15.21 -3.11 13.81
C ILE A 104 -15.91 -4.11 14.75
N THR A 105 -15.53 -4.20 16.02
CA THR A 105 -16.19 -5.10 16.98
C THR A 105 -17.59 -4.64 17.38
N LYS A 106 -17.91 -3.34 17.23
CA LYS A 106 -19.21 -2.76 17.61
C LYS A 106 -20.26 -2.70 16.51
N VAL A 107 -19.96 -3.13 15.29
CA VAL A 107 -20.95 -3.12 14.20
C VAL A 107 -21.90 -4.31 14.26
N PRO A 108 -23.21 -4.11 14.02
CA PRO A 108 -24.17 -5.19 13.99
C PRO A 108 -23.92 -6.12 12.78
N PRO A 109 -24.32 -7.40 12.87
CA PRO A 109 -24.00 -8.38 11.83
C PRO A 109 -24.69 -8.11 10.48
N THR A 110 -25.79 -7.36 10.50
CA THR A 110 -26.48 -6.89 9.29
C THR A 110 -25.62 -5.97 8.43
N LEU A 111 -24.60 -5.33 9.02
CA LEU A 111 -23.70 -4.40 8.33
C LEU A 111 -22.35 -5.00 7.97
N HIS A 112 -22.06 -6.28 8.24
CA HIS A 112 -20.76 -6.86 7.89
C HIS A 112 -20.46 -6.80 6.38
N THR A 113 -21.45 -7.06 5.53
CA THR A 113 -21.26 -7.01 4.06
C THR A 113 -21.12 -5.57 3.54
N PRO A 114 -21.99 -4.61 3.94
CA PRO A 114 -21.76 -3.20 3.64
C PRO A 114 -20.42 -2.67 4.18
N LEU A 115 -19.99 -3.10 5.37
CA LEU A 115 -18.73 -2.68 5.97
C LEU A 115 -17.53 -3.27 5.26
N MET A 116 -17.62 -4.51 4.78
CA MET A 116 -16.60 -5.13 3.95
C MET A 116 -16.42 -4.37 2.62
N SER A 117 -17.52 -3.89 2.02
CA SER A 117 -17.44 -3.01 0.85
C SER A 117 -16.90 -1.61 1.22
N GLY A 118 -17.34 -1.08 2.36
CA GLY A 118 -16.92 0.23 2.85
C GLY A 118 -15.43 0.31 3.14
N SER A 119 -14.82 -0.72 3.72
CA SER A 119 -13.37 -0.77 3.94
C SER A 119 -12.58 -0.80 2.62
N ASN A 120 -13.14 -1.43 1.57
CA ASN A 120 -12.57 -1.33 0.23
C ASN A 120 -12.62 0.11 -0.32
N ALA A 121 -13.73 0.84 -0.10
CA ALA A 121 -13.83 2.25 -0.47
C ALA A 121 -12.80 3.13 0.27
N ILE A 122 -12.58 2.88 1.57
CA ILE A 122 -11.60 3.61 2.39
C ILE A 122 -10.16 3.37 1.89
N SER A 123 -9.86 2.17 1.36
CA SER A 123 -8.56 1.89 0.75
C SER A 123 -8.24 2.79 -0.46
N GLY A 124 -9.26 3.49 -1.00
CA GLY A 124 -9.14 4.50 -2.04
C GLY A 124 -8.20 5.67 -1.71
N ILE A 125 -7.75 5.81 -0.46
CA ILE A 125 -6.65 6.73 -0.07
C ILE A 125 -5.38 6.55 -0.91
N SER A 126 -5.20 5.39 -1.55
CA SER A 126 -4.12 5.14 -2.52
C SER A 126 -4.05 6.18 -3.65
N ILE A 127 -5.13 6.91 -3.95
CA ILE A 127 -5.11 8.01 -4.92
C ILE A 127 -4.09 9.10 -4.57
N VAL A 128 -3.86 9.36 -3.28
CA VAL A 128 -2.82 10.31 -2.83
C VAL A 128 -1.44 9.83 -3.25
N GLY A 129 -1.15 8.54 -3.05
CA GLY A 129 0.09 7.92 -3.50
C GLY A 129 0.24 7.92 -5.02
N ALA A 130 -0.85 7.67 -5.74
CA ALA A 130 -0.84 7.70 -7.21
C ALA A 130 -0.58 9.11 -7.76
N LEU A 131 -1.13 10.16 -7.15
CA LEU A 131 -0.88 11.55 -7.54
C LEU A 131 0.58 11.95 -7.30
N ILE A 132 1.14 11.58 -6.13
CA ILE A 132 2.55 11.83 -5.83
C ILE A 132 3.44 11.09 -6.84
N ALA A 133 3.15 9.82 -7.13
CA ALA A 133 3.89 9.02 -8.11
C ALA A 133 3.79 9.59 -9.54
N ALA A 134 2.62 10.10 -9.93
CA ALA A 134 2.43 10.74 -11.24
C ALA A 134 3.22 12.04 -11.39
N SER A 135 3.51 12.74 -10.29
CA SER A 135 4.35 13.94 -10.27
C SER A 135 5.86 13.68 -10.12
N ALA A 136 6.29 12.44 -9.92
CA ALA A 136 7.63 12.13 -9.42
C ALA A 136 8.74 12.03 -10.48
N GLY A 137 8.45 12.07 -11.79
CA GLY A 137 9.50 11.93 -12.79
C GLY A 137 9.15 12.37 -14.19
N ASP A 138 10.16 12.87 -14.90
CA ASP A 138 10.07 13.42 -16.26
C ASP A 138 10.19 12.37 -17.37
N ALA A 139 10.52 11.14 -17.01
CA ALA A 139 10.67 10.05 -17.98
C ALA A 139 9.28 9.68 -18.57
N PRO A 140 9.18 9.44 -19.89
CA PRO A 140 7.90 9.13 -20.54
C PRO A 140 7.24 7.87 -19.95
N LEU A 141 8.05 6.89 -19.51
CA LEU A 141 7.54 5.70 -18.81
C LEU A 141 6.95 6.03 -17.43
N ALA A 142 7.56 6.96 -16.69
CA ALA A 142 7.06 7.40 -15.38
C ALA A 142 5.69 8.09 -15.54
N ALA A 143 5.54 8.92 -16.56
CA ALA A 143 4.26 9.57 -16.88
C ALA A 143 3.15 8.56 -17.21
N ILE A 144 3.45 7.53 -18.02
CA ILE A 144 2.48 6.48 -18.36
C ILE A 144 2.10 5.66 -17.12
N VAL A 145 3.07 5.22 -16.33
CA VAL A 145 2.82 4.44 -15.11
C VAL A 145 2.06 5.27 -14.08
N GLY A 146 2.39 6.55 -13.92
CA GLY A 146 1.68 7.49 -13.07
C GLY A 146 0.23 7.69 -13.50
N LEU A 147 -0.02 7.87 -14.80
CA LEU A 147 -1.36 7.98 -15.36
C LEU A 147 -2.18 6.71 -15.07
N VAL A 148 -1.61 5.53 -15.32
CA VAL A 148 -2.26 4.24 -15.02
C VAL A 148 -2.54 4.11 -13.52
N ALA A 149 -1.58 4.48 -12.66
CA ALA A 149 -1.77 4.45 -11.21
C ALA A 149 -2.95 5.33 -10.76
N VAL A 150 -3.07 6.55 -11.32
CA VAL A 150 -4.19 7.45 -11.01
C VAL A 150 -5.52 6.88 -11.49
N ILE A 151 -5.58 6.31 -12.69
CA ILE A 151 -6.80 5.67 -13.22
C ILE A 151 -7.22 4.51 -12.29
N LEU A 152 -6.30 3.61 -11.95
CA LEU A 152 -6.60 2.47 -11.08
C LEU A 152 -7.03 2.90 -9.68
N ALA A 153 -6.37 3.91 -9.10
CA ALA A 153 -6.75 4.46 -7.81
C ALA A 153 -8.14 5.10 -7.86
N THR A 154 -8.45 5.82 -8.95
CA THR A 154 -9.77 6.44 -9.15
C THR A 154 -10.87 5.37 -9.26
N VAL A 155 -10.62 4.28 -10.00
CA VAL A 155 -11.57 3.15 -10.09
C VAL A 155 -11.80 2.52 -8.72
N ASN A 156 -10.76 2.36 -7.90
CA ASN A 156 -10.90 1.84 -6.53
C ASN A 156 -11.79 2.73 -5.64
N VAL A 157 -11.55 4.05 -5.68
CA VAL A 157 -12.34 5.06 -4.96
C VAL A 157 -13.79 5.01 -5.44
N VAL A 158 -14.03 5.29 -6.72
CA VAL A 158 -15.39 5.43 -7.27
C VAL A 158 -16.16 4.11 -7.18
N GLY A 159 -15.54 2.99 -7.55
CA GLY A 159 -16.16 1.67 -7.48
C GLY A 159 -16.53 1.30 -6.04
N GLY A 160 -15.61 1.52 -5.09
CA GLY A 160 -15.86 1.26 -3.67
C GLY A 160 -17.04 2.05 -3.11
N TYR A 161 -17.11 3.36 -3.39
CA TYR A 161 -18.21 4.21 -2.92
C TYR A 161 -19.55 3.88 -3.59
N LEU A 162 -19.58 3.58 -4.90
CA LEU A 162 -20.80 3.22 -5.61
C LEU A 162 -21.41 1.92 -5.11
N VAL A 163 -20.59 0.88 -4.91
CA VAL A 163 -21.06 -0.42 -4.41
C VAL A 163 -21.58 -0.27 -2.98
N THR A 164 -20.84 0.43 -2.13
CA THR A 164 -21.23 0.66 -0.74
C THR A 164 -22.54 1.46 -0.66
N HIS A 165 -22.70 2.48 -1.52
CA HIS A 165 -23.94 3.27 -1.58
C HIS A 165 -25.15 2.40 -1.92
N ARG A 166 -25.04 1.55 -2.95
CA ARG A 166 -26.11 0.61 -3.34
C ARG A 166 -26.44 -0.39 -2.23
N MET A 167 -25.44 -0.85 -1.48
CA MET A 167 -25.65 -1.74 -0.34
C MET A 167 -26.41 -1.05 0.79
N LEU A 168 -26.06 0.20 1.10
CA LEU A 168 -26.68 0.97 2.18
C LEU A 168 -28.08 1.49 1.83
N GLU A 169 -28.38 1.64 0.54
CA GLU A 169 -29.70 2.07 0.06
C GLU A 169 -30.81 1.10 0.47
N MET A 170 -30.50 -0.18 0.60
CA MET A 170 -31.44 -1.21 1.04
C MET A 170 -31.89 -1.08 2.51
N PHE A 171 -31.19 -0.29 3.32
CA PHE A 171 -31.57 -0.02 4.71
C PHE A 171 -32.44 1.24 4.87
N LYS A 172 -32.72 1.96 3.78
CA LYS A 172 -33.58 3.14 3.83
C LYS A 172 -35.04 2.70 3.97
N PRO A 173 -35.82 3.28 4.90
CA PRO A 173 -37.24 2.98 5.01
C PRO A 173 -37.96 3.43 3.73
N LYS A 174 -38.84 2.57 3.21
CA LYS A 174 -39.67 2.86 2.04
C LYS A 174 -40.69 3.94 2.41
N ARG A 175 -40.59 5.12 1.80
CA ARG A 175 -41.63 6.16 1.87
C ARG A 175 -42.69 5.91 0.80
#